data_AF-A0A523BM07-F1
#
_entry.id   AF-A0A523BM07-F1
#
_cell.length_a   1.000
_cell.length_b   1.000
_cell.length_c   1.000
_cell.angle_alpha   90.00
_cell.angle_beta   90.00
_cell.angle_gamma   90.00
#
_symmetry.space_group_name_H-M   'P 1'
#
loop_
_entity.id
_entity.type
_entity.pdbx_description
1 polymer ?
#
loop_
_entity_poly.entity_id
_entity_poly.type
_entity_poly.pdbx_seq_one_letter_code
_entity_poly.pdbx_strand_id
1 'polypeptide(L)'
;MLRKDLLFNILLPSLYTFTVVFLSALGERRFDVYFSMLTLEYSVLYALFRPKRKGREIMLPILLFIFFIFVAMRVAEVLGI
;
A
#
# COMPACT_ATOMS: atom_id res chain seq x y z
N MET A 1 -12.76 -21.12 -1.39
CA MET A 1 -11.52 -20.61 -2.03
C MET A 1 -11.77 -19.31 -2.79
N LEU A 2 -12.72 -19.24 -3.74
CA LEU A 2 -13.08 -18.01 -4.49
C LEU A 2 -13.39 -16.77 -3.61
N ARG A 3 -13.94 -16.97 -2.40
CA ARG A 3 -14.37 -15.86 -1.54
C ARG A 3 -13.22 -14.96 -1.08
N LYS A 4 -12.03 -15.51 -0.78
CA LYS A 4 -10.90 -14.69 -0.30
C LYS A 4 -10.33 -13.80 -1.40
N ASP A 5 -10.24 -14.34 -2.61
CA ASP A 5 -9.78 -13.57 -3.79
C ASP A 5 -10.79 -12.49 -4.16
N LEU A 6 -12.09 -12.81 -4.08
CA LEU A 6 -13.16 -11.85 -4.34
C LEU A 6 -13.22 -10.75 -3.28
N LEU A 7 -13.04 -11.10 -1.99
CA LEU A 7 -12.91 -10.13 -0.90
C LEU A 7 -11.69 -9.23 -1.10
N PHE A 8 -10.53 -9.78 -1.45
CA PHE A 8 -9.32 -8.99 -1.72
C PHE A 8 -9.54 -8.02 -2.90
N ASN A 9 -10.17 -8.48 -3.98
CA ASN A 9 -10.42 -7.66 -5.18
C ASN A 9 -11.47 -6.57 -4.97
N ILE A 10 -12.35 -6.69 -3.97
CA ILE A 10 -13.31 -5.64 -3.61
C ILE A 10 -12.69 -4.69 -2.58
N LEU A 11 -12.12 -5.23 -1.51
CA LEU A 11 -11.60 -4.44 -0.40
C LEU A 11 -10.43 -3.55 -0.82
N LEU A 12 -9.50 -4.06 -1.63
CA LEU A 12 -8.32 -3.30 -2.04
C LEU A 12 -8.67 -1.99 -2.76
N PRO A 13 -9.44 -2.00 -3.89
CA PRO A 13 -9.80 -0.76 -4.57
C PRO A 13 -10.71 0.14 -3.72
N SER A 14 -11.56 -0.42 -2.86
CA SER A 14 -12.37 0.37 -1.93
C SER A 14 -11.49 1.13 -0.95
N LEU A 15 -10.55 0.47 -0.27
CA LEU A 15 -9.61 1.11 0.65
C LEU A 15 -8.74 2.14 -0.06
N TYR A 16 -8.21 1.80 -1.24
CA TYR A 16 -7.42 2.73 -2.05
C TYR A 16 -8.19 4.01 -2.36
N THR A 17 -9.46 3.87 -2.75
CA THR A 17 -10.33 5.00 -3.06
C THR A 17 -10.58 5.85 -1.82
N PHE A 18 -10.91 5.22 -0.69
CA PHE A 18 -11.08 5.94 0.58
C PHE A 18 -9.81 6.71 0.93
N THR A 19 -8.65 6.07 0.92
CA THR A 19 -7.38 6.70 1.30
C THR A 19 -7.01 7.85 0.38
N VAL A 20 -7.18 7.72 -0.93
CA VAL A 20 -6.93 8.82 -1.87
C VAL A 20 -7.87 9.99 -1.62
N VAL A 21 -9.17 9.73 -1.41
CA VAL A 21 -10.17 10.77 -1.13
C VAL A 21 -9.87 11.46 0.20
N PHE A 22 -9.56 10.71 1.25
CA PHE A 22 -9.25 11.27 2.58
C PHE A 22 -7.97 12.12 2.56
N LEU A 23 -6.88 11.61 1.99
CA LEU A 23 -5.63 12.36 1.88
C LEU A 23 -5.81 13.62 1.02
N SER A 24 -6.56 13.51 -0.09
CA SER A 24 -6.85 14.66 -0.95
C SER A 24 -7.72 15.70 -0.24
N ALA A 25 -8.73 15.26 0.51
CA ALA A 25 -9.59 16.14 1.31
C ALA A 25 -8.81 16.85 2.43
N LEU A 26 -7.78 16.21 2.99
CA LEU A 26 -6.85 16.82 3.94
C LEU A 26 -5.84 17.77 3.28
N GLY A 27 -5.88 17.91 1.95
CA GLY A 27 -4.97 18.77 1.19
C GLY A 27 -3.56 18.20 1.04
N GLU A 28 -3.36 16.90 1.30
CA GLU A 28 -2.05 16.27 1.16
C GLU A 28 -1.65 16.22 -0.33
N ARG A 29 -0.43 16.66 -0.64
CA ARG A 29 0.10 16.70 -2.01
C ARG A 29 1.34 15.84 -2.18
N ARG A 30 1.89 15.32 -1.08
CA ARG A 30 3.14 14.55 -1.06
C ARG A 30 2.91 13.13 -1.56
N PHE A 31 3.45 12.82 -2.74
CA PHE A 31 3.27 11.52 -3.40
C PHE A 31 3.68 10.31 -2.54
N ASP A 32 4.76 10.45 -1.78
CA ASP A 32 5.30 9.43 -0.88
C ASP A 32 4.32 9.02 0.22
N VAL A 33 3.49 9.93 0.74
CA VAL A 33 2.46 9.60 1.74
C VAL A 33 1.40 8.70 1.10
N TYR A 34 0.89 9.08 -0.08
CA TYR A 34 -0.05 8.25 -0.84
C TYR A 34 0.55 6.89 -1.16
N PHE A 35 1.76 6.86 -1.72
CA PHE A 35 2.42 5.60 -2.07
C PHE A 35 2.61 4.70 -0.85
N SER A 36 2.99 5.28 0.29
CA SER A 36 3.23 4.54 1.51
C SER A 36 1.95 3.92 2.08
N MET A 37 0.86 4.69 2.12
CA MET A 37 -0.43 4.20 2.61
C MET A 37 -1.01 3.11 1.71
N LEU A 38 -0.96 3.30 0.39
CA LEU A 38 -1.44 2.29 -0.56
C LEU A 38 -0.61 1.00 -0.48
N THR A 39 0.72 1.12 -0.34
CA THR A 39 1.61 -0.03 -0.16
C THR A 39 1.31 -0.79 1.13
N LEU A 40 1.04 -0.06 2.23
CA LEU A 40 0.67 -0.65 3.50
C LEU A 40 -0.66 -1.40 3.40
N GLU A 41 -1.68 -0.79 2.80
CA GLU A 41 -2.99 -1.42 2.58
C GLU A 41 -2.90 -2.70 1.76
N TYR A 42 -2.14 -2.66 0.66
CA TYR A 42 -1.86 -3.85 -0.13
C TYR A 42 -1.20 -4.93 0.72
N SER A 43 -0.18 -4.59 1.49
CA SER A 43 0.58 -5.53 2.32
C SER A 43 -0.29 -6.16 3.41
N VAL A 44 -1.12 -5.37 4.08
CA VAL A 44 -2.04 -5.83 5.12
C VAL A 44 -3.12 -6.75 4.54
N LEU A 45 -3.80 -6.32 3.47
CA LEU A 45 -4.83 -7.16 2.83
C LEU A 45 -4.21 -8.45 2.27
N TYR A 46 -3.00 -8.35 1.75
CA TYR A 46 -2.29 -9.50 1.22
C TYR A 46 -1.91 -10.47 2.33
N ALA A 47 -1.48 -10.00 3.51
CA ALA A 47 -1.22 -10.83 4.68
C ALA A 47 -2.51 -11.50 5.23
N LEU A 48 -3.63 -10.76 5.27
CA LEU A 48 -4.91 -11.25 5.82
C LEU A 48 -5.59 -12.29 4.92
N PHE A 49 -5.70 -11.99 3.62
CA PHE A 49 -6.48 -12.82 2.69
C PHE A 49 -5.61 -13.79 1.90
N ARG A 50 -4.29 -13.53 1.79
CA ARG A 50 -3.28 -14.27 1.03
C ARG A 50 -3.86 -14.94 -0.23
N PRO A 51 -4.27 -14.13 -1.22
CA PRO A 51 -4.89 -14.66 -2.44
C PRO A 51 -3.92 -15.62 -3.13
N LYS A 52 -4.38 -16.81 -3.51
CA LYS A 52 -3.51 -17.79 -4.18
C LYS A 52 -3.35 -17.39 -5.65
N ARG A 53 -2.33 -16.60 -5.96
CA ARG A 53 -2.00 -16.24 -7.35
C ARG A 53 -1.09 -17.30 -7.97
N LYS A 54 -1.34 -17.62 -9.24
CA LYS A 54 -0.68 -18.74 -9.97
C LYS A 54 0.76 -18.44 -10.43
N GLY A 55 1.42 -17.40 -9.92
CA GLY A 55 2.73 -16.93 -10.37
C GLY A 55 3.66 -16.53 -9.22
N ARG A 56 4.95 -16.28 -9.52
CA ARG A 56 5.91 -15.77 -8.53
C ARG A 56 5.44 -14.41 -8.01
N GLU A 57 5.23 -14.32 -6.70
CA GLU A 57 4.68 -13.13 -6.04
C GLU A 57 5.79 -12.12 -5.73
N ILE A 58 6.31 -11.50 -6.79
CA ILE A 58 7.40 -10.51 -6.73
C ILE A 58 6.86 -9.10 -6.41
N MET A 59 5.55 -8.89 -6.56
CA MET A 59 4.93 -7.56 -6.39
C MET A 59 5.06 -7.03 -4.96
N LEU A 60 4.73 -7.85 -3.96
CA LEU A 60 4.83 -7.46 -2.55
C LEU A 60 6.26 -7.06 -2.13
N PRO A 61 7.31 -7.86 -2.40
CA PRO A 61 8.67 -7.47 -2.03
C PRO A 61 9.15 -6.20 -2.76
N ILE A 62 8.76 -5.99 -4.03
CA ILE A 62 9.08 -4.73 -4.74
C ILE A 62 8.39 -3.55 -4.06
N LEU A 63 7.10 -3.67 -3.74
CA LEU A 63 6.33 -2.60 -3.10
C LEU A 63 6.93 -2.25 -1.74
N LEU A 64 7.25 -3.25 -0.91
CA LEU A 64 7.89 -3.06 0.38
C LEU A 64 9.28 -2.44 0.25
N PHE A 65 10.07 -2.84 -0.74
CA PHE A 65 11.38 -2.23 -0.98
C PHE A 65 11.26 -0.73 -1.28
N ILE A 66 10.36 -0.34 -2.18
CA ILE A 66 10.12 1.07 -2.50
C ILE A 66 9.56 1.82 -1.28
N PHE A 67 8.67 1.19 -0.51
CA PHE A 67 8.16 1.75 0.74
C PHE A 67 9.30 2.05 1.74
N PHE A 68 10.24 1.14 1.94
CA PHE A 68 11.38 1.38 2.82
C PHE A 68 12.26 2.54 2.35
N ILE A 69 12.41 2.73 1.03
CA ILE A 69 13.12 3.90 0.48
C ILE A 69 12.40 5.19 0.85
N PHE A 70 11.07 5.27 0.64
CA PHE A 70 10.30 6.46 1.02
C PHE A 70 10.34 6.75 2.52
N VAL A 71 10.22 5.72 3.35
CA VAL A 71 10.36 5.84 4.81
C VAL A 71 11.76 6.33 5.18
N ALA A 72 12.81 5.76 4.58
CA ALA A 72 14.19 6.18 4.86
C ALA A 72 14.43 7.65 4.48
N MET A 73 13.95 8.09 3.32
CA MET A 73 14.03 9.50 2.92
C MET A 73 13.29 10.42 3.90
N ARG A 74 12.09 10.03 4.34
CA ARG A 74 11.35 10.82 5.34
C ARG A 74 12.01 10.85 6.71
N VAL A 75 12.61 9.74 7.13
CA VAL A 75 13.38 9.70 8.38
C VAL A 75 14.62 10.61 8.27
N ALA A 76 15.33 10.60 7.15
CA ALA A 76 16.48 11.47 6.91
C ALA A 76 16.10 12.96 6.98
N GLU A 77 15.03 13.35 6.29
CA GLU A 77 14.51 14.71 6.34
C GLU A 77 14.11 15.15 7.76
N VAL A 78 13.45 14.28 8.54
CA VAL A 78 13.06 14.57 9.93
C VAL A 78 14.28 14.70 10.83
N LEU A 79 15.33 13.91 10.59
CA LEU A 79 16.60 13.99 11.30
C LEU A 79 17.47 15.17 10.83
N GLY A 80 17.09 15.85 9.74
CA GLY A 80 17.83 16.98 9.17
C GLY A 80 19.14 16.58 8.49
N ILE A 81 19.23 15.34 8.00
CA ILE A 81 20.40 14.77 7.29
C ILE A 81 20.11 14.70 5.80
#